data_AF-A0A2I0I8R1-F1
#
_entry.id   AF-A0A2I0I8R1-F1
#
_cell.length_a   1.000
_cell.length_b   1.000
_cell.length_c   1.000
_cell.angle_alpha   90.00
_cell.angle_beta   90.00
_cell.angle_gamma   90.00
#
_symmetry.space_group_name_H-M   'P 1'
#
loop_
_entity.id
_entity.type
_entity.pdbx_description
1 polymer ?
#
loop_
_entity_poly.entity_id
_entity_poly.type
_entity_poly.pdbx_seq_one_letter_code
_entity_poly.pdbx_strand_id
1 'polypeptide(L)'
;MKEEAQQMEWSKAREVVFSVDLVEAAKQQLQFLAVVNSIGSLYNGPALDRAIYRYKYCWLPLLAKHVDSPITTEPLVVPLDCEWIWHCYRLNPMQYKMDCEEIFGKNLDNLNVLSTTKAACTKQAESIWNDMYPTEPYYVQLNCHSSMSNVGTNVGAQRSTNYDLAAAVKRQRSFFHKVSKYIIQDDCFFEEAVLKYKAFLHLIKRKKESPIKFFCVPTEDIDLIWHSHQLYPLSYSNDLKAILGKIVDHNDRDSSSGAKLRIGFAQTTKLWEETFGGSYLRARVMHTYIDQVAKCGKLCVEGFTVYRSEEYGVVMEKSQTECCDGCVDG
;
A
#
# COMPACT_ATOMS: atom_id res chain seq x y z
N MET A 1 15.65 -14.45 34.42
CA MET A 1 16.74 -13.88 33.60
C MET A 1 16.43 -13.83 32.10
N LYS A 2 16.29 -14.96 31.38
CA LYS A 2 16.05 -14.93 29.92
C LYS A 2 14.69 -14.32 29.55
N GLU A 3 13.62 -14.77 30.19
CA GLU A 3 12.26 -14.25 29.96
C GLU A 3 12.14 -12.76 30.34
N GLU A 4 12.74 -12.34 31.45
CA GLU A 4 12.78 -10.93 31.87
C GLU A 4 13.51 -10.04 30.84
N ALA A 5 14.63 -10.53 30.28
CA ALA A 5 15.34 -9.83 29.22
C ALA A 5 14.50 -9.72 27.94
N GLN A 6 13.79 -10.80 27.56
CA GLN A 6 12.89 -10.80 26.40
C GLN A 6 11.71 -9.85 26.59
N GLN A 7 11.13 -9.80 27.79
CA GLN A 7 10.05 -8.87 28.15
C GLN A 7 10.53 -7.41 28.11
N MET A 8 11.75 -7.15 28.56
CA MET A 8 12.37 -5.82 28.49
C MET A 8 12.58 -5.39 27.02
N GLU A 9 13.07 -6.29 26.17
CA GLU A 9 13.23 -5.99 24.74
C GLU A 9 11.89 -5.75 24.04
N TRP A 10 10.85 -6.53 24.39
CA TRP A 10 9.49 -6.29 23.91
C TRP A 10 8.96 -4.92 24.35
N SER A 11 9.24 -4.52 25.60
CA SER A 11 8.82 -3.20 26.11
C SER A 11 9.49 -2.06 25.35
N LYS A 12 10.81 -2.15 25.12
CA LYS A 12 11.56 -1.16 24.32
C LYS A 12 11.04 -1.04 22.89
N ALA A 13 10.71 -2.17 22.25
CA ALA A 13 10.14 -2.15 20.91
C ALA A 13 8.85 -1.32 20.85
N ARG A 14 8.01 -1.39 21.88
CA ARG A 14 6.71 -0.69 21.93
C ARG A 14 6.82 0.82 22.09
N GLU A 15 7.95 1.31 22.59
CA GLU A 15 8.23 2.74 22.79
C GLU A 15 8.39 3.51 21.47
N VAL A 16 8.54 2.81 20.33
CA VAL A 16 8.53 3.45 19.01
C VAL A 16 7.21 4.19 18.81
N VAL A 17 7.30 5.47 18.49
CA VAL A 17 6.16 6.32 18.13
C VAL A 17 6.24 6.65 16.65
N PHE A 18 5.11 6.53 15.96
CA PHE A 18 4.98 6.92 14.56
C PHE A 18 4.21 8.24 14.47
N SER A 19 4.54 9.06 13.47
CA SER A 19 3.86 10.32 13.20
C SER A 19 2.54 10.16 12.44
N VAL A 20 2.20 8.92 12.06
CA VAL A 20 0.99 8.56 11.31
C VAL A 20 0.19 7.52 12.10
N ASP A 21 -1.13 7.64 12.06
CA ASP A 21 -2.03 6.56 12.48
C ASP A 21 -1.94 5.40 11.48
N LEU A 22 -1.10 4.43 11.81
CA LEU A 22 -0.85 3.28 10.95
C LEU A 22 -2.02 2.29 10.90
N VAL A 23 -2.94 2.32 11.87
CA VAL A 23 -4.15 1.48 11.83
C VAL A 23 -5.08 2.01 10.74
N GLU A 24 -5.39 3.31 10.78
CA GLU A 24 -6.23 3.94 9.79
C GLU A 24 -5.59 3.96 8.39
N ALA A 25 -4.27 4.15 8.31
CA ALA A 25 -3.54 4.04 7.06
C ALA A 25 -3.64 2.64 6.44
N ALA A 26 -3.53 1.58 7.24
CA ALA A 26 -3.61 0.20 6.76
C ALA A 26 -5.00 -0.18 6.26
N LYS A 27 -6.06 0.21 7.00
CA LYS A 27 -7.44 0.02 6.55
C LYS A 27 -7.70 0.75 5.24
N GLN A 28 -7.25 2.01 5.13
CA GLN A 28 -7.38 2.79 3.90
C GLN A 28 -6.63 2.14 2.73
N GLN A 29 -5.40 1.67 2.96
CA GLN A 29 -4.64 0.96 1.95
C GLN A 29 -5.39 -0.29 1.46
N LEU A 30 -5.93 -1.10 2.37
CA LEU A 30 -6.68 -2.31 2.01
C LEU A 30 -7.93 -1.99 1.16
N GLN A 31 -8.70 -0.97 1.55
CA GLN A 31 -9.86 -0.51 0.79
C GLN A 31 -9.46 -0.04 -0.62
N PHE A 32 -8.39 0.76 -0.71
CA PHE A 32 -7.87 1.25 -1.99
C PHE A 32 -7.41 0.11 -2.90
N LEU A 33 -6.64 -0.85 -2.37
CA LEU A 33 -6.17 -2.01 -3.13
C LEU A 33 -7.33 -2.89 -3.60
N ALA A 34 -8.39 -3.05 -2.80
CA ALA A 34 -9.58 -3.78 -3.20
C ALA A 34 -10.28 -3.14 -4.41
N VAL A 35 -10.40 -1.82 -4.42
CA VAL A 35 -10.97 -1.07 -5.56
C VAL A 35 -10.13 -1.25 -6.82
N VAL A 36 -8.81 -1.05 -6.73
CA VAL A 36 -7.91 -1.25 -7.87
C VAL A 36 -7.97 -2.69 -8.39
N ASN A 37 -8.00 -3.66 -7.49
CA ASN A 37 -8.07 -5.07 -7.86
C ASN A 37 -9.37 -5.42 -8.59
N SER A 38 -10.51 -4.83 -8.19
CA SER A 38 -11.80 -5.05 -8.86
C SER A 38 -11.85 -4.57 -10.31
N ILE A 39 -10.97 -3.61 -10.67
CA ILE A 39 -10.90 -3.07 -12.03
C ILE A 39 -10.07 -3.95 -12.95
N GLY A 40 -8.95 -4.50 -12.47
CA GLY A 40 -8.08 -5.42 -13.20
C GLY A 40 -7.27 -4.82 -14.36
N SER A 41 -7.85 -3.92 -15.17
CA SER A 41 -7.20 -3.34 -16.36
C SER A 41 -6.03 -2.40 -16.02
N LEU A 42 -5.92 -1.93 -14.78
CA LEU A 42 -4.80 -1.09 -14.32
C LEU A 42 -3.51 -1.87 -14.04
N TYR A 43 -3.48 -3.19 -14.22
CA TYR A 43 -2.28 -4.01 -14.00
C TYR A 43 -1.41 -4.21 -15.25
N ASN A 44 -1.95 -4.01 -16.44
CA ASN A 44 -1.22 -4.19 -17.71
C ASN A 44 -1.96 -3.55 -18.90
N GLY A 45 -1.29 -3.48 -20.04
CA GLY A 45 -1.89 -3.06 -21.31
C GLY A 45 -2.16 -1.55 -21.40
N PRO A 46 -2.98 -1.13 -22.38
CA PRO A 46 -3.17 0.29 -22.70
C PRO A 46 -3.70 1.14 -21.54
N ALA A 47 -4.50 0.57 -20.65
CA ALA A 47 -5.01 1.28 -19.47
C ALA A 47 -3.90 1.60 -18.47
N LEU A 48 -2.96 0.67 -18.23
CA LEU A 48 -1.76 0.94 -17.42
C LEU A 48 -0.86 1.99 -18.08
N ASP A 49 -0.62 1.87 -19.39
CA ASP A 49 0.23 2.82 -20.12
C ASP A 49 -0.34 4.26 -20.03
N ARG A 50 -1.66 4.40 -20.18
CA ARG A 50 -2.37 5.67 -20.01
C ARG A 50 -2.30 6.18 -18.56
N ALA A 51 -2.46 5.31 -17.56
CA ALA A 51 -2.34 5.67 -16.16
C ALA A 51 -0.94 6.21 -15.82
N ILE A 52 0.12 5.56 -16.33
CA ILE A 52 1.50 6.00 -16.17
C ILE A 52 1.71 7.36 -16.83
N TYR A 53 1.19 7.55 -18.04
CA TYR A 53 1.26 8.83 -18.74
C TYR A 53 0.58 9.95 -17.94
N ARG A 54 -0.68 9.76 -17.54
CA ARG A 54 -1.46 10.74 -16.76
C ARG A 54 -0.79 11.03 -15.41
N TYR A 55 -0.24 10.02 -14.76
CA TYR A 55 0.51 10.21 -13.52
C TYR A 55 1.75 11.11 -13.72
N LYS A 56 2.59 10.80 -14.73
CA LYS A 56 3.84 11.52 -14.98
C LYS A 56 3.63 12.96 -15.44
N TYR A 57 2.69 13.19 -16.35
CA TYR A 57 2.59 14.45 -17.09
C TYR A 57 1.39 15.31 -16.67
N CYS A 58 0.43 14.76 -15.93
CA CYS A 58 -0.70 15.50 -15.41
C CYS A 58 -0.64 15.57 -13.87
N TRP A 59 -0.75 14.42 -13.19
CA TRP A 59 -0.89 14.40 -11.74
C TRP A 59 0.33 14.94 -10.98
N LEU A 60 1.54 14.44 -11.26
CA LEU A 60 2.75 14.88 -10.55
C LEU A 60 3.02 16.39 -10.69
N PRO A 61 2.95 16.99 -11.90
CA PRO A 61 3.05 18.43 -12.05
C PRO A 61 1.95 19.21 -11.32
N LEU A 62 0.71 18.72 -11.33
CA LEU A 62 -0.41 19.33 -10.60
C LEU A 62 -0.17 19.30 -9.09
N LEU A 63 0.25 18.16 -8.56
CA LEU A 63 0.59 17.97 -7.15
C LEU A 63 1.74 18.90 -6.75
N ALA A 64 2.80 19.00 -7.56
CA ALA A 64 3.92 19.89 -7.29
C ALA A 64 3.47 21.36 -7.17
N LYS A 65 2.60 21.82 -8.08
CA LYS A 65 2.01 23.16 -8.04
C LYS A 65 1.15 23.36 -6.79
N HIS A 66 0.29 22.39 -6.47
CA HIS A 66 -0.57 22.46 -5.29
C HIS A 66 0.23 22.54 -3.98
N VAL A 67 1.37 21.86 -3.90
CA VAL A 67 2.28 21.93 -2.75
C VAL A 67 2.97 23.29 -2.62
N ASP A 68 3.32 23.95 -3.74
CA ASP A 68 3.90 25.32 -3.69
C ASP A 68 2.87 26.38 -3.32
N SER A 69 1.70 26.28 -3.94
CA SER A 69 0.61 27.23 -3.79
C SER A 69 -0.69 26.45 -3.85
N PRO A 70 -1.39 26.25 -2.72
CA PRO A 70 -2.64 25.50 -2.68
C PRO A 70 -3.63 26.02 -3.72
N ILE A 71 -3.95 25.17 -4.70
CA ILE A 71 -4.88 25.48 -5.80
C ILE A 71 -6.33 25.52 -5.29
N THR A 72 -6.59 24.82 -4.19
CA THR A 72 -7.88 24.77 -3.50
C THR A 72 -7.64 24.82 -1.99
N THR A 73 -8.64 25.32 -1.25
CA THR A 73 -8.68 25.31 0.21
C THR A 73 -9.08 23.94 0.76
N GLU A 74 -9.78 23.13 -0.03
CA GLU A 74 -10.16 21.76 0.29
C GLU A 74 -9.08 20.79 -0.19
N PRO A 75 -8.96 19.59 0.41
CA PRO A 75 -8.01 18.61 -0.07
C PRO A 75 -8.24 18.21 -1.53
N LEU A 76 -7.17 18.19 -2.32
CA LEU A 76 -7.22 17.79 -3.72
C LEU A 76 -7.44 16.27 -3.83
N VAL A 77 -8.47 15.85 -4.55
CA VAL A 77 -8.73 14.42 -4.78
C VAL A 77 -7.93 13.93 -5.98
N VAL A 78 -7.21 12.81 -5.81
CA VAL A 78 -6.44 12.19 -6.88
C VAL A 78 -7.33 11.31 -7.77
N PRO A 79 -7.15 11.34 -9.12
CA PRO A 79 -7.77 10.35 -10.00
C PRO A 79 -7.31 8.93 -9.67
N LEU A 80 -8.24 7.96 -9.69
CA LEU A 80 -7.98 6.57 -9.25
C LEU A 80 -6.75 5.91 -9.88
N ASP A 81 -6.58 6.07 -11.19
CA ASP A 81 -5.47 5.50 -11.95
C ASP A 81 -4.13 6.18 -11.59
N CYS A 82 -4.14 7.49 -11.42
CA CYS A 82 -2.97 8.26 -10.97
C CYS A 82 -2.61 7.89 -9.53
N GLU A 83 -3.60 7.70 -8.65
CA GLU A 83 -3.42 7.23 -7.29
C GLU A 83 -2.75 5.86 -7.27
N TRP A 84 -3.14 4.97 -8.19
CA TRP A 84 -2.56 3.63 -8.27
C TRP A 84 -1.08 3.65 -8.64
N ILE A 85 -0.72 4.44 -9.66
CA ILE A 85 0.69 4.61 -10.03
C ILE A 85 1.48 5.27 -8.89
N TRP A 86 0.89 6.27 -8.23
CA TRP A 86 1.51 6.95 -7.11
C TRP A 86 1.72 6.03 -5.89
N HIS A 87 0.74 5.18 -5.60
CA HIS A 87 0.84 4.14 -4.58
C HIS A 87 2.04 3.23 -4.86
N CYS A 88 2.11 2.64 -6.06
CA CYS A 88 3.19 1.72 -6.43
C CYS A 88 4.58 2.35 -6.40
N TYR A 89 4.68 3.64 -6.71
CA TYR A 89 5.95 4.35 -6.76
C TYR A 89 6.47 4.70 -5.36
N ARG A 90 5.59 5.12 -4.44
CA ARG A 90 5.95 5.45 -3.05
C ARG A 90 6.46 4.23 -2.25
N LEU A 91 6.10 3.02 -2.67
CA LEU A 91 6.65 1.77 -2.12
C LEU A 91 8.14 1.55 -2.47
N ASN A 92 8.74 2.43 -3.28
CA ASN A 92 10.19 2.62 -3.34
C ASN A 92 10.54 4.03 -2.81
N PRO A 93 10.59 4.22 -1.48
CA PRO A 93 10.65 5.54 -0.87
C PRO A 93 11.96 6.28 -1.21
N MET A 94 13.06 5.56 -1.40
CA MET A 94 14.35 6.16 -1.77
C MET A 94 14.31 6.71 -3.19
N GLN A 95 13.88 5.92 -4.16
CA GLN A 95 13.78 6.37 -5.54
C GLN A 95 12.74 7.48 -5.70
N TYR A 96 11.57 7.32 -5.08
CA TYR A 96 10.50 8.32 -5.14
C TYR A 96 10.98 9.68 -4.63
N LYS A 97 11.67 9.70 -3.48
CA LYS A 97 12.25 10.91 -2.91
C LYS A 97 13.28 11.55 -3.85
N MET A 98 14.24 10.76 -4.35
CA MET A 98 15.28 11.24 -5.25
C MET A 98 14.70 11.87 -6.51
N ASP A 99 13.74 11.19 -7.14
CA ASP A 99 13.13 11.68 -8.38
C ASP A 99 12.28 12.94 -8.14
N CYS A 100 11.56 13.02 -7.01
CA CYS A 100 10.81 14.24 -6.68
C CYS A 100 11.75 15.43 -6.43
N GLU A 101 12.86 15.21 -5.72
CA GLU A 101 13.89 16.23 -5.49
C GLU A 101 14.58 16.65 -6.80
N GLU A 102 14.86 15.72 -7.72
CA GLU A 102 15.48 16.01 -9.02
C GLU A 102 14.53 16.77 -9.98
N ILE A 103 13.26 16.36 -10.04
CA ILE A 103 12.29 16.87 -11.02
C ILE A 103 11.61 18.15 -10.51
N PHE A 104 11.27 18.20 -9.22
CA PHE A 104 10.45 19.27 -8.63
C PHE A 104 11.18 20.06 -7.54
N GLY A 105 12.42 19.70 -7.20
CA GLY A 105 13.21 20.41 -6.17
C GLY A 105 12.80 20.11 -4.73
N LYS A 106 11.87 19.17 -4.51
CA LYS A 106 11.30 18.85 -3.19
C LYS A 106 10.67 17.46 -3.18
N ASN A 107 10.53 16.88 -2.00
CA ASN A 107 9.77 15.64 -1.83
C ASN A 107 8.26 15.95 -1.83
N LEU A 108 7.50 15.28 -2.71
CA LEU A 108 6.06 15.44 -2.79
C LEU A 108 5.38 14.49 -1.80
N ASP A 109 4.58 15.03 -0.89
CA ASP A 109 3.85 14.25 0.13
C ASP A 109 2.35 14.23 -0.17
N ASN A 110 1.57 13.51 0.64
CA ASN A 110 0.12 13.47 0.56
C ASN A 110 -0.59 14.54 1.42
N LEU A 111 0.13 15.59 1.83
CA LEU A 111 -0.46 16.72 2.55
C LEU A 111 -1.54 17.40 1.69
N ASN A 112 -2.74 17.56 2.25
CA ASN A 112 -3.93 18.10 1.56
C ASN A 112 -4.31 17.34 0.28
N VAL A 113 -4.00 16.04 0.20
CA VAL A 113 -4.45 15.17 -0.88
C VAL A 113 -5.33 14.07 -0.32
N LEU A 114 -6.54 13.91 -0.86
CA LEU A 114 -7.45 12.84 -0.49
C LEU A 114 -7.43 11.71 -1.51
N SER A 115 -7.42 10.49 -0.97
CA SER A 115 -7.67 9.29 -1.76
C SER A 115 -9.04 9.34 -2.41
N THR A 116 -9.11 8.85 -3.65
CA THR A 116 -10.36 8.80 -4.40
C THR A 116 -11.43 7.95 -3.71
N THR A 117 -11.01 6.95 -2.91
CA THR A 117 -11.92 6.07 -2.15
C THR A 117 -12.41 6.68 -0.85
N LYS A 118 -11.75 7.74 -0.34
CA LYS A 118 -12.19 8.49 0.85
C LYS A 118 -12.98 9.75 0.51
N ALA A 119 -12.86 10.26 -0.71
CA ALA A 119 -13.51 11.50 -1.10
C ALA A 119 -15.04 11.32 -1.20
N ALA A 120 -15.79 12.16 -0.47
CA ALA A 120 -17.24 12.24 -0.61
C ALA A 120 -17.66 12.86 -1.96
N CYS A 121 -16.81 13.71 -2.54
CA CYS A 121 -17.06 14.40 -3.81
C CYS A 121 -15.76 14.68 -4.56
N THR A 122 -15.77 14.46 -5.87
CA THR A 122 -14.64 14.71 -6.79
C THR A 122 -14.84 15.93 -7.69
N LYS A 123 -16.01 16.60 -7.65
CA LYS A 123 -16.39 17.66 -8.61
C LYS A 123 -15.38 18.81 -8.69
N GLN A 124 -14.82 19.23 -7.56
CA GLN A 124 -13.84 20.30 -7.56
C GLN A 124 -12.52 19.85 -8.21
N ALA A 125 -12.02 18.67 -7.84
CA ALA A 125 -10.81 18.10 -8.44
C ALA A 125 -10.99 17.86 -9.96
N GLU A 126 -12.17 17.41 -10.37
CA GLU A 126 -12.56 17.25 -11.77
C GLU A 126 -12.57 18.58 -12.52
N SER A 127 -13.13 19.65 -11.94
CA SER A 127 -13.10 20.99 -12.54
C SER A 127 -11.66 21.48 -12.74
N ILE A 128 -10.84 21.42 -11.67
CA ILE A 128 -9.43 21.82 -11.72
C ILE A 128 -8.69 21.00 -12.78
N TRP A 129 -8.93 19.69 -12.84
CA TRP A 129 -8.31 18.80 -13.80
C TRP A 129 -8.68 19.17 -15.23
N ASN A 130 -9.97 19.38 -15.52
CA ASN A 130 -10.45 19.71 -16.86
C ASN A 130 -9.96 21.10 -17.33
N ASP A 131 -9.83 22.05 -16.42
CA ASP A 131 -9.25 23.37 -16.71
C ASP A 131 -7.77 23.26 -17.07
N MET A 132 -7.03 22.42 -16.34
CA MET A 132 -5.60 22.21 -16.53
C MET A 132 -5.25 21.31 -17.72
N TYR A 133 -6.10 20.32 -17.99
CA TYR A 133 -5.89 19.28 -18.99
C TYR A 133 -7.16 19.04 -19.83
N PRO A 134 -7.58 19.99 -20.69
CA PRO A 134 -8.87 19.90 -21.41
C PRO A 134 -9.02 18.68 -22.33
N THR A 135 -7.90 18.08 -22.76
CA THR A 135 -7.88 16.91 -23.64
C THR A 135 -7.80 15.58 -22.88
N GLU A 136 -7.65 15.62 -21.55
CA GLU A 136 -7.50 14.44 -20.70
C GLU A 136 -8.64 14.40 -19.68
N PRO A 137 -9.60 13.47 -19.77
CA PRO A 137 -10.70 13.41 -18.81
C PRO A 137 -10.20 13.04 -17.42
N TYR A 138 -10.90 13.49 -16.37
CA TYR A 138 -10.58 13.15 -14.98
C TYR A 138 -10.73 11.64 -14.71
N TYR A 139 -11.78 11.00 -15.23
CA TYR A 139 -11.99 9.55 -15.12
C TYR A 139 -11.39 8.81 -16.31
N VAL A 140 -10.62 7.75 -16.06
CA VAL A 140 -10.11 6.87 -17.13
C VAL A 140 -11.24 6.05 -17.71
N GLN A 141 -11.32 6.01 -19.04
CA GLN A 141 -12.11 5.02 -19.75
C GLN A 141 -11.35 3.69 -19.75
N LEU A 142 -11.73 2.77 -18.86
CA LEU A 142 -11.02 1.50 -18.61
C LEU A 142 -11.18 0.46 -19.74
N ASN A 143 -12.10 0.71 -20.69
CA ASN A 143 -12.49 -0.21 -21.76
C ASN A 143 -12.00 0.19 -23.16
N CYS A 144 -11.19 1.23 -23.30
CA CYS A 144 -10.85 1.74 -24.63
C CYS A 144 -9.69 0.93 -25.27
N HIS A 145 -10.03 0.12 -26.28
CA HIS A 145 -9.09 -0.44 -27.27
C HIS A 145 -8.50 0.62 -28.22
N SER A 146 -8.82 1.90 -28.01
CA SER A 146 -8.26 2.97 -28.80
C SER A 146 -6.76 2.98 -28.61
N SER A 147 -6.06 2.64 -29.69
CA SER A 147 -4.67 3.00 -29.92
C SER A 147 -4.46 4.42 -29.42
N MET A 148 -3.32 4.68 -28.78
CA MET A 148 -2.92 6.05 -28.48
C MET A 148 -3.01 6.84 -29.79
N SER A 149 -4.10 7.59 -29.97
CA SER A 149 -4.15 8.67 -30.94
C SER A 149 -2.93 9.50 -30.61
N ASN A 150 -2.11 9.84 -31.60
CA ASN A 150 -1.03 10.81 -31.47
C ASN A 150 -1.64 12.15 -31.01
N VAL A 151 -1.98 12.27 -29.73
CA VAL A 151 -2.27 13.54 -29.09
C VAL A 151 -0.93 14.23 -29.09
N GLY A 152 -0.81 15.20 -30.00
CA GLY A 152 0.42 15.92 -30.28
C GLY A 152 1.12 16.29 -28.99
N THR A 153 2.32 15.74 -28.83
CA THR A 153 3.28 16.07 -27.78
C THR A 153 3.71 17.53 -27.92
N ASN A 154 2.86 18.45 -27.46
CA ASN A 154 3.23 19.80 -27.09
C ASN A 154 3.38 19.93 -25.56
N VAL A 155 3.59 18.80 -24.86
CA VAL A 155 4.20 18.82 -23.53
C VAL A 155 5.72 18.80 -23.79
N GLY A 156 6.29 19.99 -24.05
CA GLY A 156 7.72 20.13 -24.32
C GLY A 156 8.55 19.41 -23.25
N ALA A 157 9.62 18.72 -23.68
CA ALA A 157 10.51 17.84 -22.91
C ALA A 157 10.48 18.02 -21.37
N GLN A 158 9.41 17.54 -20.73
CA GLN A 158 9.24 17.69 -19.30
C GLN A 158 10.01 16.57 -18.63
N ARG A 159 10.88 16.93 -17.67
CA ARG A 159 11.64 15.95 -16.89
C ARG A 159 10.67 14.98 -16.22
N SER A 160 10.93 13.69 -16.37
CA SER A 160 10.13 12.63 -15.76
C SER A 160 11.02 11.50 -15.25
N THR A 161 10.50 10.67 -14.35
CA THR A 161 11.26 9.56 -13.77
C THR A 161 11.58 8.47 -14.81
N ASN A 162 12.80 7.93 -14.71
CA ASN A 162 13.24 6.72 -15.41
C ASN A 162 12.92 5.43 -14.63
N TYR A 163 12.27 5.53 -13.48
CA TYR A 163 11.80 4.38 -12.71
C TYR A 163 10.73 3.60 -13.50
N ASP A 164 10.91 2.28 -13.60
CA ASP A 164 9.96 1.40 -14.25
C ASP A 164 8.69 1.21 -13.39
N LEU A 165 7.73 2.13 -13.60
CA LEU A 165 6.44 2.14 -12.94
C LEU A 165 5.57 0.94 -13.33
N ALA A 166 5.71 0.42 -14.56
CA ALA A 166 4.97 -0.76 -15.00
C ALA A 166 5.45 -2.01 -14.24
N ALA A 167 6.75 -2.15 -14.04
CA ALA A 167 7.30 -3.19 -13.17
C ALA A 167 6.88 -3.01 -11.71
N ALA A 168 6.77 -1.77 -11.22
CA ALA A 168 6.27 -1.49 -9.87
C ALA A 168 4.82 -1.96 -9.67
N VAL A 169 3.94 -1.65 -10.61
CA VAL A 169 2.54 -2.13 -10.62
C VAL A 169 2.46 -3.65 -10.61
N LYS A 170 3.28 -4.33 -11.44
CA LYS A 170 3.30 -5.80 -11.50
C LYS A 170 3.63 -6.45 -10.16
N ARG A 171 4.53 -5.86 -9.37
CA ARG A 171 4.91 -6.39 -8.04
C ARG A 171 3.73 -6.40 -7.06
N GLN A 172 2.89 -5.38 -7.12
CA GLN A 172 1.78 -5.18 -6.18
C GLN A 172 0.60 -6.14 -6.37
N ARG A 173 0.45 -6.77 -7.56
CA ARG A 173 -0.63 -7.74 -7.80
C ARG A 173 -0.58 -8.91 -6.81
N SER A 174 0.61 -9.46 -6.59
CA SER A 174 0.79 -10.59 -5.66
C SER A 174 0.62 -10.19 -4.21
N PHE A 175 0.91 -8.93 -3.88
CA PHE A 175 0.81 -8.40 -2.52
C PHE A 175 -0.65 -8.33 -2.08
N PHE A 176 -1.54 -7.78 -2.91
CA PHE A 176 -2.97 -7.70 -2.57
C PHE A 176 -3.57 -9.07 -2.22
N HIS A 177 -3.26 -10.12 -2.99
CA HIS A 177 -3.75 -11.47 -2.68
C HIS A 177 -3.27 -12.01 -1.31
N LYS A 178 -2.11 -11.58 -0.82
CA LYS A 178 -1.61 -12.00 0.50
C LYS A 178 -2.36 -11.31 1.64
N VAL A 179 -2.71 -10.04 1.44
CA VAL A 179 -3.26 -9.16 2.49
C VAL A 179 -4.78 -8.98 2.42
N SER A 180 -5.45 -9.41 1.34
CA SER A 180 -6.90 -9.22 1.15
C SER A 180 -7.76 -9.81 2.27
N LYS A 181 -7.31 -10.91 2.89
CA LYS A 181 -7.96 -11.52 4.05
C LYS A 181 -8.04 -10.61 5.28
N TYR A 182 -7.26 -9.53 5.32
CA TYR A 182 -7.24 -8.58 6.43
C TYR A 182 -8.31 -7.48 6.29
N ILE A 183 -9.00 -7.38 5.16
CA ILE A 183 -10.08 -6.39 4.94
C ILE A 183 -11.20 -6.50 5.98
N ILE A 184 -11.48 -7.72 6.44
CA ILE A 184 -12.58 -8.02 7.38
C ILE A 184 -12.14 -8.04 8.85
N GLN A 185 -10.89 -7.67 9.15
CA GLN A 185 -10.36 -7.73 10.51
C GLN A 185 -10.75 -6.48 11.30
N ASP A 186 -10.78 -6.63 12.63
CA ASP A 186 -11.07 -5.55 13.56
C ASP A 186 -9.83 -4.71 13.92
N ASP A 187 -10.04 -3.66 14.69
CA ASP A 187 -8.98 -2.74 15.11
C ASP A 187 -7.92 -3.43 15.96
N CYS A 188 -8.31 -4.42 16.79
CA CYS A 188 -7.38 -5.20 17.61
C CYS A 188 -6.33 -5.90 16.74
N PHE A 189 -6.73 -6.45 15.59
CA PHE A 189 -5.79 -7.05 14.64
C PHE A 189 -4.76 -6.02 14.14
N PHE A 190 -5.20 -4.84 13.72
CA PHE A 190 -4.32 -3.81 13.19
C PHE A 190 -3.39 -3.22 14.26
N GLU A 191 -3.91 -3.02 15.48
CA GLU A 191 -3.11 -2.60 16.63
C GLU A 191 -1.98 -3.60 16.92
N GLU A 192 -2.28 -4.90 16.91
CA GLU A 192 -1.27 -5.94 17.09
C GLU A 192 -0.25 -5.97 15.93
N ALA A 193 -0.71 -5.81 14.68
CA ALA A 193 0.17 -5.72 13.52
C ALA A 193 1.12 -4.50 13.63
N VAL A 194 0.63 -3.36 14.13
CA VAL A 194 1.46 -2.18 14.41
C VAL A 194 2.49 -2.48 15.50
N LEU A 195 2.11 -3.14 16.59
CA LEU A 195 3.07 -3.55 17.64
C LEU A 195 4.15 -4.47 17.07
N LYS A 196 3.77 -5.41 16.20
CA LYS A 196 4.73 -6.29 15.53
C LYS A 196 5.65 -5.53 14.57
N TYR A 197 5.14 -4.52 13.86
CA TYR A 197 5.95 -3.65 13.01
C TYR A 197 6.97 -2.85 13.82
N LYS A 198 6.58 -2.31 14.99
CA LYS A 198 7.53 -1.67 15.92
C LYS A 198 8.65 -2.64 16.35
N ALA A 199 8.27 -3.86 16.74
CA ALA A 199 9.22 -4.92 17.09
C ALA A 199 10.13 -5.31 15.91
N PHE A 200 9.60 -5.32 14.69
CA PHE A 200 10.38 -5.58 13.48
C PHE A 200 11.44 -4.49 13.23
N LEU A 201 11.10 -3.21 13.39
CA LEU A 201 12.08 -2.12 13.31
C LEU A 201 13.14 -2.25 14.42
N HIS A 202 12.75 -2.63 15.63
CA HIS A 202 13.69 -2.93 16.71
C HIS A 202 14.67 -4.06 16.35
N LEU A 203 14.19 -5.14 15.73
CA LEU A 203 15.06 -6.20 15.22
C LEU A 203 16.03 -5.70 14.15
N ILE A 204 15.55 -4.88 13.21
CA ILE A 204 16.42 -4.27 12.19
C ILE A 204 17.53 -3.45 12.84
N LYS A 205 17.21 -2.68 13.89
CA LYS A 205 18.19 -1.89 14.66
C LYS A 205 19.25 -2.79 15.29
N ARG A 206 18.85 -3.79 16.07
CA ARG A 206 19.75 -4.74 16.73
C ARG A 206 20.61 -5.52 15.74
N LYS A 207 20.02 -5.95 14.62
CA LYS A 207 20.74 -6.67 13.58
C LYS A 207 21.88 -5.84 12.95
N LYS A 208 21.82 -4.51 12.98
CA LYS A 208 22.97 -3.68 12.53
C LYS A 208 24.22 -3.92 13.37
N GLU A 209 24.03 -4.19 14.67
CA GLU A 209 25.09 -4.44 15.65
C GLU A 209 25.62 -5.89 15.58
N SER A 210 24.89 -6.79 14.90
CA SER A 210 25.28 -8.19 14.72
C SER A 210 26.31 -8.38 13.59
N PRO A 211 27.29 -9.31 13.76
CA PRO A 211 28.21 -9.70 12.69
C PRO A 211 27.53 -10.49 11.56
N ILE A 212 26.39 -11.14 11.83
CA ILE A 212 25.66 -11.93 10.83
C ILE A 212 24.81 -11.01 9.96
N LYS A 213 25.11 -10.94 8.66
CA LYS A 213 24.39 -10.10 7.71
C LYS A 213 23.35 -10.92 6.94
N PHE A 214 22.07 -10.65 7.18
CA PHE A 214 20.94 -11.19 6.40
C PHE A 214 19.82 -10.17 6.25
N PHE A 215 18.99 -10.25 5.22
CA PHE A 215 17.84 -9.35 5.07
C PHE A 215 16.70 -9.77 6.00
N CYS A 216 16.18 -8.85 6.82
CA CYS A 216 15.03 -9.13 7.68
C CYS A 216 13.78 -9.18 6.81
N VAL A 217 13.05 -10.29 6.86
CA VAL A 217 11.85 -10.49 6.03
C VAL A 217 10.59 -10.30 6.89
N PRO A 218 9.70 -9.36 6.56
CA PRO A 218 8.47 -9.14 7.32
C PRO A 218 7.49 -10.32 7.14
N THR A 219 6.63 -10.57 8.13
CA THR A 219 5.39 -11.33 7.92
C THR A 219 4.36 -10.48 7.19
N GLU A 220 3.31 -11.08 6.61
CA GLU A 220 2.34 -10.36 5.76
C GLU A 220 1.61 -9.21 6.47
N ASP A 221 1.30 -9.38 7.76
CA ASP A 221 0.72 -8.33 8.61
C ASP A 221 1.70 -7.18 8.87
N ILE A 222 2.97 -7.49 9.13
CA ILE A 222 4.04 -6.49 9.27
C ILE A 222 4.26 -5.75 7.94
N ASP A 223 4.26 -6.47 6.82
CA ASP A 223 4.49 -5.91 5.48
C ASP A 223 3.34 -4.97 5.08
N LEU A 224 2.10 -5.30 5.45
CA LEU A 224 0.95 -4.41 5.30
C LEU A 224 1.14 -3.08 6.03
N ILE A 225 1.47 -3.12 7.33
CA ILE A 225 1.71 -1.90 8.10
C ILE A 225 2.90 -1.12 7.54
N TRP A 226 3.94 -1.83 7.10
CA TRP A 226 5.13 -1.20 6.54
C TRP A 226 4.82 -0.47 5.23
N HIS A 227 4.10 -1.10 4.29
CA HIS A 227 3.63 -0.44 3.07
C HIS A 227 2.78 0.78 3.41
N SER A 228 1.88 0.65 4.40
CA SER A 228 0.99 1.74 4.83
C SER A 228 1.77 2.95 5.31
N HIS A 229 2.86 2.72 6.05
CA HIS A 229 3.75 3.78 6.50
C HIS A 229 4.48 4.45 5.32
N GLN A 230 4.94 3.68 4.33
CA GLN A 230 5.64 4.22 3.15
C GLN A 230 4.78 5.11 2.25
N LEU A 231 3.46 4.97 2.30
CA LEU A 231 2.53 5.85 1.59
C LEU A 231 2.52 7.29 2.12
N TYR A 232 3.23 7.57 3.22
CA TYR A 232 3.48 8.91 3.77
C TYR A 232 4.98 9.25 3.69
N PRO A 233 5.51 9.62 2.51
CA PRO A 233 6.95 9.79 2.28
C PRO A 233 7.70 10.65 3.32
N LEU A 234 7.13 11.77 3.78
CA LEU A 234 7.80 12.62 4.77
C LEU A 234 7.80 11.98 6.16
N SER A 235 6.65 11.52 6.63
CA SER A 235 6.52 10.81 7.91
C SER A 235 7.41 9.57 7.96
N TYR A 236 7.36 8.72 6.93
CA TYR A 236 8.22 7.55 6.81
C TYR A 236 9.70 7.93 6.84
N SER A 237 10.12 8.95 6.09
CA SER A 237 11.51 9.38 6.13
C SER A 237 11.92 9.85 7.52
N ASN A 238 11.08 10.61 8.22
CA ASN A 238 11.41 11.22 9.50
C ASN A 238 11.43 10.18 10.63
N ASP A 239 10.40 9.34 10.69
CA ASP A 239 10.26 8.27 11.68
C ASP A 239 11.42 7.27 11.55
N LEU A 240 11.74 6.81 10.35
CA LEU A 240 12.81 5.82 10.15
C LEU A 240 14.21 6.42 10.42
N LYS A 241 14.42 7.71 10.14
CA LYS A 241 15.63 8.42 10.57
C LYS A 241 15.72 8.52 12.09
N ALA A 242 14.63 8.83 12.79
CA ALA A 242 14.61 8.89 14.25
C ALA A 242 14.87 7.51 14.90
N ILE A 243 14.25 6.45 14.37
CA ILE A 243 14.32 5.10 14.96
C ILE A 243 15.65 4.40 14.60
N LEU A 244 16.05 4.47 13.33
CA LEU A 244 17.14 3.67 12.75
C LEU A 244 18.32 4.50 12.24
N GLY A 245 18.26 5.82 12.24
CA GLY A 245 19.28 6.70 11.66
C GLY A 245 19.31 6.72 10.13
N LYS A 246 18.41 6.00 9.46
CA LYS A 246 18.30 5.96 8.00
C LYS A 246 16.94 5.44 7.55
N ILE A 247 16.58 5.78 6.32
CA ILE A 247 15.44 5.17 5.63
C ILE A 247 15.76 3.69 5.37
N VAL A 248 14.79 2.81 5.61
CA VAL A 248 14.87 1.41 5.19
C VAL A 248 14.27 1.31 3.80
N ASP A 249 15.07 0.82 2.87
CA ASP A 249 14.64 0.60 1.50
C ASP A 249 13.80 -0.69 1.42
N HIS A 250 12.58 -0.58 0.89
CA HIS A 250 11.72 -1.72 0.53
C HIS A 250 11.90 -1.95 -0.97
N ASN A 251 13.11 -2.35 -1.34
CA ASN A 251 13.42 -2.54 -2.73
C ASN A 251 13.01 -3.93 -3.19
N ASP A 252 11.73 -4.10 -3.55
CA ASP A 252 11.23 -5.31 -4.20
C ASP A 252 11.81 -5.53 -5.62
N ARG A 253 12.73 -4.67 -6.13
CA ARG A 253 13.46 -4.96 -7.39
C ARG A 253 14.33 -6.19 -7.25
N ASP A 254 14.87 -6.42 -6.06
CA ASP A 254 15.48 -7.70 -5.75
C ASP A 254 14.34 -8.68 -5.47
N SER A 255 13.85 -9.26 -6.55
CA SER A 255 13.44 -10.68 -6.59
C SER A 255 14.64 -11.54 -6.18
N SER A 256 15.09 -11.34 -4.95
CA SER A 256 15.96 -12.20 -4.18
C SER A 256 15.45 -13.59 -4.48
N SER A 257 16.26 -14.43 -5.13
CA SER A 257 15.85 -15.79 -5.49
C SER A 257 15.09 -16.41 -4.32
N GLY A 258 14.02 -17.18 -4.56
CA GLY A 258 13.16 -17.68 -3.48
C GLY A 258 13.94 -18.32 -2.31
N ALA A 259 15.14 -18.84 -2.59
CA ALA A 259 16.12 -19.28 -1.60
C ALA A 259 16.61 -18.18 -0.63
N LYS A 260 17.00 -17.00 -1.12
CA LYS A 260 17.43 -15.86 -0.28
C LYS A 260 16.32 -15.38 0.64
N LEU A 261 15.09 -15.24 0.12
CA LEU A 261 13.93 -14.86 0.93
C LEU A 261 13.63 -15.91 1.99
N ARG A 262 13.68 -17.20 1.64
CA ARG A 262 13.47 -18.30 2.61
C ARG A 262 14.52 -18.31 3.72
N ILE A 263 15.79 -18.13 3.37
CA ILE A 263 16.90 -18.05 4.34
C ILE A 263 16.71 -16.82 5.24
N GLY A 264 16.46 -15.64 4.66
CA GLY A 264 16.23 -14.41 5.40
C GLY A 264 15.03 -14.51 6.34
N PHE A 265 13.93 -15.14 5.89
CA PHE A 265 12.76 -15.40 6.71
C PHE A 265 13.09 -16.31 7.89
N ALA A 266 13.75 -17.45 7.66
CA ALA A 266 14.15 -18.36 8.73
C ALA A 266 15.06 -17.68 9.77
N GLN A 267 16.01 -16.86 9.30
CA GLN A 267 16.90 -16.10 10.18
C GLN A 267 16.15 -14.99 10.94
N THR A 268 15.16 -14.36 10.33
CA THR A 268 14.31 -13.36 10.98
C THR A 268 13.44 -14.00 12.06
N THR A 269 12.81 -15.15 11.77
CA THR A 269 12.03 -15.92 12.75
C THR A 269 12.88 -16.30 13.95
N LYS A 270 14.07 -16.86 13.72
CA LYS A 270 14.99 -17.24 14.79
C LYS A 270 15.37 -16.03 15.64
N LEU A 271 15.76 -14.92 15.00
CA LEU A 271 16.14 -13.70 15.72
C LEU A 271 14.97 -13.13 16.53
N TRP A 272 13.75 -13.19 16.00
CA TRP A 272 12.54 -12.76 16.70
C TRP A 272 12.29 -13.60 17.95
N GLU A 273 12.30 -14.93 17.83
CA GLU A 273 12.06 -15.86 18.95
C GLU A 273 13.14 -15.72 20.03
N GLU A 274 14.41 -15.53 19.62
CA GLU A 274 15.51 -15.26 20.55
C GLU A 274 15.30 -13.94 21.30
N THR A 275 14.85 -12.89 20.59
CA THR A 275 14.73 -11.53 21.15
C THR A 275 13.49 -11.36 22.02
N PHE A 276 12.36 -11.94 21.63
CA PHE A 276 11.05 -11.66 22.25
C PHE A 276 10.40 -12.88 22.91
N GLY A 277 10.93 -14.09 22.71
CA GLY A 277 10.39 -15.33 23.32
C GLY A 277 9.07 -15.85 22.73
N GLY A 278 8.38 -15.05 21.90
CA GLY A 278 7.15 -15.44 21.19
C GLY A 278 7.39 -15.85 19.74
N SER A 279 6.40 -16.54 19.14
CA SER A 279 6.46 -16.90 17.72
C SER A 279 6.41 -15.66 16.82
N TYR A 280 7.22 -15.66 15.76
CA TYR A 280 7.20 -14.59 14.78
C TYR A 280 5.94 -14.62 13.90
N LEU A 281 5.54 -15.85 13.55
CA LEU A 281 4.29 -16.08 12.85
C LEU A 281 3.15 -15.89 13.85
N ARG A 282 2.13 -15.12 13.44
CA ARG A 282 0.86 -15.18 14.13
C ARG A 282 0.38 -16.63 14.01
N ALA A 283 -0.02 -17.24 15.13
CA ALA A 283 -0.78 -18.49 15.05
C ALA A 283 -1.92 -18.23 14.07
N ARG A 284 -2.05 -19.05 13.01
CA ARG A 284 -3.18 -18.92 12.08
C ARG A 284 -4.42 -19.17 12.91
N VAL A 285 -5.02 -18.11 13.42
CA VAL A 285 -6.35 -18.23 13.96
C VAL A 285 -7.23 -18.33 12.73
N MET A 286 -7.58 -19.57 12.38
CA MET A 286 -8.67 -19.90 11.48
C MET A 286 -9.95 -19.39 12.14
N HIS A 287 -10.13 -18.07 12.16
CA HIS A 287 -11.31 -17.45 12.72
C HIS A 287 -12.43 -17.54 11.68
N THR A 288 -13.21 -18.62 11.81
CA THR A 288 -14.68 -18.74 11.65
C THR A 288 -15.34 -18.32 10.33
N TYR A 289 -14.88 -17.30 9.62
CA TYR A 289 -15.43 -16.86 8.34
C TYR A 289 -15.02 -17.74 7.17
N ILE A 290 -13.78 -18.24 7.17
CA ILE A 290 -13.31 -19.22 6.17
C ILE A 290 -14.10 -20.52 6.30
N ASP A 291 -14.44 -20.93 7.52
CA ASP A 291 -15.21 -22.15 7.78
C ASP A 291 -16.69 -21.97 7.42
N GLN A 292 -17.28 -20.78 7.60
CA GLN A 292 -18.64 -20.47 7.13
C GLN A 292 -18.74 -20.36 5.60
N VAL A 293 -17.78 -19.72 4.93
CA VAL A 293 -17.74 -19.69 3.45
C VAL A 293 -17.43 -21.08 2.89
N ALA A 294 -16.64 -21.91 3.58
CA ALA A 294 -16.43 -23.31 3.23
C ALA A 294 -17.70 -24.17 3.40
N LYS A 295 -18.61 -23.80 4.31
CA LYS A 295 -19.90 -24.49 4.52
C LYS A 295 -21.01 -24.00 3.58
N CYS A 296 -21.15 -22.69 3.37
CA CYS A 296 -22.30 -22.08 2.69
C CYS A 296 -22.00 -21.53 1.28
N GLY A 297 -20.73 -21.51 0.85
CA GLY A 297 -20.30 -21.05 -0.48
C GLY A 297 -20.36 -19.53 -0.70
N LYS A 298 -21.15 -18.80 0.09
CA LYS A 298 -21.32 -17.33 0.06
C LYS A 298 -21.55 -16.78 1.47
N LEU A 299 -21.13 -15.54 1.71
CA LEU A 299 -21.37 -14.76 2.93
C LEU A 299 -21.62 -13.30 2.56
N CYS A 300 -22.71 -12.70 3.05
CA CYS A 300 -22.98 -11.27 2.89
C CYS A 300 -22.45 -10.50 4.10
N VAL A 301 -21.60 -9.50 3.86
CA VAL A 301 -21.06 -8.60 4.88
C VAL A 301 -21.28 -7.17 4.39
N GLU A 302 -22.04 -6.38 5.14
CA GLU A 302 -22.35 -4.94 4.92
C GLU A 302 -21.98 -4.39 3.52
N GLY A 303 -22.84 -4.62 2.54
CA GLY A 303 -22.70 -4.07 1.18
C GLY A 303 -21.82 -4.89 0.23
N PHE A 304 -21.28 -6.03 0.67
CA PHE A 304 -20.45 -6.93 -0.14
C PHE A 304 -20.85 -8.40 0.00
N THR A 305 -20.70 -9.15 -1.08
CA THR A 305 -20.87 -10.60 -1.14
C THR A 305 -19.49 -11.25 -1.27
N VAL A 306 -19.13 -12.07 -0.29
CA VAL A 306 -17.92 -12.88 -0.28
C VAL A 306 -18.27 -14.29 -0.74
N TYR A 307 -17.56 -14.85 -1.71
CA TYR A 307 -17.78 -16.22 -2.18
C TYR A 307 -16.48 -16.91 -2.57
N ARG A 308 -16.55 -18.24 -2.73
CA ARG A 308 -15.41 -19.06 -3.15
C ARG A 308 -15.40 -19.26 -4.66
N SER A 309 -14.33 -18.82 -5.30
CA SER A 309 -13.98 -19.11 -6.70
C SER A 309 -12.99 -20.28 -6.75
N GLU A 310 -13.21 -21.19 -7.69
CA GLU A 310 -12.28 -22.30 -7.97
C GLU A 310 -10.95 -21.81 -8.56
N GLU A 311 -10.94 -20.65 -9.22
CA GLU A 311 -9.76 -20.08 -9.87
C GLU A 311 -9.01 -19.08 -8.96
N TYR A 312 -9.73 -18.36 -8.08
CA TYR A 312 -9.19 -17.22 -7.34
C TYR A 312 -9.25 -17.34 -5.80
N GLY A 313 -9.79 -18.43 -5.26
CA GLY A 313 -9.96 -18.58 -3.81
C GLY A 313 -11.14 -17.75 -3.29
N VAL A 314 -10.96 -16.92 -2.27
CA VAL A 314 -12.04 -16.09 -1.72
C VAL A 314 -12.13 -14.78 -2.51
N VAL A 315 -13.29 -14.52 -3.10
CA VAL A 315 -13.59 -13.34 -3.93
C VAL A 315 -14.68 -12.52 -3.24
N MET A 316 -14.57 -11.19 -3.31
CA MET A 316 -15.53 -10.26 -2.71
C MET A 316 -16.04 -9.31 -3.80
N GLU A 317 -17.36 -9.24 -3.98
CA GLU A 317 -18.05 -8.37 -4.95
C GLU A 317 -19.00 -7.42 -4.22
N LYS A 318 -19.27 -6.24 -4.79
CA LYS A 318 -20.25 -5.30 -4.22
C LYS A 318 -21.65 -5.90 -4.36
N SER A 319 -22.40 -5.99 -3.25
CA SER A 319 -23.74 -6.56 -3.26
C SER A 319 -24.68 -5.65 -4.04
N GLN A 320 -25.32 -6.18 -5.09
CA GLN A 320 -26.35 -5.47 -5.88
C GLN A 320 -27.74 -5.53 -5.23
N THR A 321 -27.87 -6.21 -4.08
CA THR A 321 -29.12 -6.42 -3.36
C THR A 321 -28.95 -6.05 -1.89
N GLU A 322 -29.96 -5.39 -1.31
CA GLU A 322 -30.11 -5.27 0.15
C GLU A 322 -30.06 -6.67 0.77
N CYS A 323 -29.35 -6.81 1.90
CA CYS A 323 -29.15 -8.08 2.57
C CYS A 323 -30.49 -8.76 2.85
N CYS A 324 -30.71 -9.93 2.26
CA CYS A 324 -31.82 -10.80 2.67
C CYS A 324 -31.53 -11.29 4.09
N ASP A 325 -32.36 -10.90 5.05
CA ASP A 325 -32.50 -11.58 6.34
C ASP A 325 -32.84 -13.05 6.08
N GLY A 326 -31.85 -13.94 6.17
CA GLY A 326 -32.09 -15.33 5.80
C GLY A 326 -30.87 -16.21 5.67
N CYS A 327 -30.03 -16.25 6.70
CA CYS A 327 -29.24 -17.44 7.03
C CYS A 327 -29.28 -17.61 8.55
N VAL A 328 -30.50 -17.77 9.08
CA VAL A 328 -30.74 -18.34 10.40
C VAL A 328 -31.06 -19.82 10.18
N ASP A 329 -30.33 -20.66 10.92
CA ASP A 329 -30.49 -22.10 11.17
C ASP A 329 -30.18 -23.10 10.04
N GLY A 330 -29.22 -23.97 10.36
CA GLY A 330 -28.76 -25.14 9.60
C GLY A 330 -27.42 -25.65 10.09
#